data_AF-A0A1H9VK75-F1
#
_entry.id   AF-A0A1H9VK75-F1
#
_cell.length_a   1.000
_cell.length_b   1.000
_cell.length_c   1.000
_cell.angle_alpha   90.00
_cell.angle_beta   90.00
_cell.angle_gamma   90.00
#
_symmetry.space_group_name_H-M   'P 1'
#
loop_
_entity.id
_entity.type
_entity.pdbx_description
1 polymer ?
#
loop_
_entity_poly.entity_id
_entity_poly.type
_entity_poly.pdbx_seq_one_letter_code
_entity_poly.pdbx_strand_id
1 'polypeptide(L)' 'MNELIESIQDVNWPLIAPLFLLSLILMITAFVDCLKRGQTNGPKVLWILVIVFINFFGPIAYFLFGRRNNE' A
#
# COMPACT_ATOMS: atom_id res chain seq x y z
N MET A 1 -30.27 -2.01 -10.84
CA MET A 1 -28.98 -2.61 -11.25
C MET A 1 -28.32 -1.80 -12.35
N ASN A 2 -29.04 -1.41 -13.42
CA ASN A 2 -28.50 -0.55 -14.48
C ASN A 2 -28.12 0.86 -13.98
N GLU A 3 -28.92 1.45 -13.09
CA GLU A 3 -28.63 2.77 -12.48
C GLU A 3 -27.31 2.81 -11.67
N LEU A 4 -26.93 1.70 -11.04
CA LEU A 4 -25.66 1.61 -10.32
C LEU A 4 -24.47 1.59 -11.28
N ILE A 5 -24.62 0.96 -12.45
CA ILE A 5 -23.55 0.92 -13.46
C ILE A 5 -23.37 2.30 -14.09
N GLU A 6 -24.46 3.00 -14.40
CA GLU A 6 -24.40 4.38 -14.90
C GLU A 6 -23.68 5.32 -13.92
N SER A 7 -23.95 5.19 -12.61
CA SER A 7 -23.26 6.01 -11.60
C SER A 7 -21.75 5.77 -11.50
N ILE A 8 -21.27 4.57 -11.84
CA ILE A 8 -19.84 4.24 -11.84
C ILE A 8 -19.18 4.74 -13.13
N GLN A 9 -19.91 4.75 -14.26
CA GLN A 9 -19.41 5.24 -15.55
C GLN A 9 -19.22 6.77 -15.59
N ASP A 10 -19.96 7.52 -14.76
CA ASP A 10 -19.81 8.98 -14.65
C ASP A 10 -18.54 9.38 -13.85
N VAL A 11 -17.86 8.42 -13.21
CA VAL A 11 -16.66 8.70 -12.45
C VAL A 11 -15.46 8.96 -13.38
N ASN A 12 -14.72 10.03 -13.11
CA ASN A 12 -13.50 10.38 -13.84
C ASN A 12 -12.32 9.43 -13.51
N TRP A 13 -12.36 8.22 -14.07
CA TRP A 13 -11.32 7.20 -13.97
C TRP A 13 -9.90 7.68 -14.30
N PRO A 14 -9.67 8.49 -15.35
CA PRO A 14 -8.34 9.04 -15.63
C PRO A 14 -7.71 9.80 -14.46
N LEU A 15 -8.51 10.42 -13.58
CA LEU A 15 -8.01 11.16 -12.42
C LEU A 15 -7.69 10.24 -11.23
N ILE A 16 -8.52 9.23 -10.99
CA ILE A 16 -8.43 8.35 -9.80
C ILE A 16 -7.49 7.17 -10.03
N ALA A 17 -7.49 6.60 -11.25
CA ALA A 17 -6.71 5.43 -11.60
C ALA A 17 -5.20 5.59 -11.31
N PRO A 18 -4.54 6.72 -11.60
CA PRO A 18 -3.12 6.90 -11.28
C PRO A 18 -2.83 6.83 -9.78
N LEU A 19 -3.72 7.41 -8.96
CA LEU A 19 -3.56 7.46 -7.51
C LEU A 19 -3.79 6.08 -6.88
N PHE A 20 -4.78 5.35 -7.38
CA PHE A 20 -5.01 3.96 -6.99
C PHE A 20 -3.86 3.05 -7.41
N LEU A 21 -3.36 3.19 -8.65
CA LEU A 21 -2.23 2.42 -9.16
C LEU A 21 -0.96 2.69 -8.36
N LEU A 22 -0.68 3.95 -8.02
CA LEU A 22 0.44 4.33 -7.15
C LEU A 22 0.32 3.66 -5.79
N SER A 23 -0.86 3.71 -5.17
CA SER A 23 -1.10 3.06 -3.88
C SER A 23 -0.88 1.54 -3.96
N LEU A 24 -1.32 0.91 -5.04
CA LEU A 24 -1.14 -0.53 -5.25
C LEU A 24 0.34 -0.90 -5.43
N ILE A 25 1.07 -0.15 -6.25
CA ILE A 25 2.52 -0.34 -6.45
C ILE A 25 3.26 -0.17 -5.12
N LEU A 26 2.92 0.87 -4.36
CA LEU A 26 3.55 1.13 -3.07
C LEU A 26 3.29 0.01 -2.06
N MET A 27 2.05 -0.48 -2.00
CA MET A 27 1.69 -1.60 -1.14
C MET A 27 2.44 -2.89 -1.51
N ILE A 28 2.43 -3.27 -2.79
CA ILE A 28 3.11 -4.49 -3.26
C ILE A 28 4.62 -4.39 -3.00
N THR A 29 5.24 -3.25 -3.33
CA THR A 29 6.68 -3.06 -3.12
C THR A 29 7.04 -3.09 -1.64
N ALA A 30 6.28 -2.42 -0.76
CA ALA A 30 6.49 -2.47 0.68
C ALA A 30 6.33 -3.87 1.24
N PHE A 31 5.28 -4.59 0.81
CA PHE A 31 5.01 -5.94 1.26
C PHE A 31 6.12 -6.91 0.86
N VAL A 32 6.54 -6.89 -0.41
CA VAL A 32 7.64 -7.73 -0.91
C VAL A 32 8.96 -7.37 -0.23
N ASP A 33 9.28 -6.08 -0.07
CA ASP A 33 10.48 -5.62 0.62
C ASP A 33 10.48 -6.07 2.09
N CYS A 34 9.34 -5.94 2.78
CA CYS A 34 9.15 -6.43 4.14
C CYS A 34 9.42 -7.93 4.21
N LEU A 35 8.81 -8.74 3.35
CA LEU A 35 9.00 -10.19 3.30
C LEU A 35 10.44 -10.60 3.00
N LYS A 36 11.16 -9.86 2.15
CA LYS A 36 12.55 -10.17 1.80
C LYS A 36 13.55 -9.83 2.90
N ARG A 37 13.25 -8.86 3.77
CA ARG A 37 14.17 -8.46 4.84
C ARG A 37 14.26 -9.50 5.95
N GLY A 38 15.48 -9.76 6.39
CA GLY A 38 15.74 -10.62 7.55
C GLY A 38 15.33 -9.94 8.86
N GLN A 39 15.53 -8.62 8.97
CA GLN A 39 15.21 -7.83 10.16
C GLN A 39 14.52 -6.53 9.75
N THR A 40 13.50 -6.12 10.51
CA THR A 40 12.79 -4.84 10.41
C THR A 40 12.91 -4.10 11.73
N ASN A 41 12.63 -2.80 11.76
CA ASN A 41 12.55 -2.06 13.02
C ASN A 41 11.28 -2.47 13.77
N GLY A 42 11.40 -3.48 14.63
CA GLY A 42 10.28 -4.15 15.29
C GLY A 42 9.82 -5.43 14.58
N PRO A 43 8.78 -6.11 15.09
CA PRO A 43 8.34 -7.40 14.57
C PRO A 43 7.89 -7.31 13.12
N LYS A 44 8.38 -8.23 12.28
CA LYS A 44 8.03 -8.30 10.86
C LYS A 44 6.53 -8.41 10.62
N VAL A 45 5.84 -9.19 11.45
CA VAL A 45 4.39 -9.39 11.40
C VAL A 45 3.63 -8.08 11.63
N LEU A 46 4.10 -7.21 12.53
CA LEU A 46 3.49 -5.92 12.77
C LEU A 46 3.51 -5.07 11.50
N TRP A 47 4.63 -5.02 10.80
CA TRP A 47 4.74 -4.26 9.57
C TRP A 47 3.87 -4.80 8.44
N ILE A 48 3.74 -6.11 8.32
CA ILE A 48 2.81 -6.73 7.37
C ILE A 48 1.37 -6.27 7.64
N LEU A 49 0.93 -6.28 8.90
CA LEU A 49 -0.41 -5.80 9.26
C LEU A 49 -0.57 -4.31 8.94
N VAL A 50 0.43 -3.49 9.29
CA VAL A 50 0.41 -2.05 9.00
C VAL A 50 0.27 -1.78 7.49
N ILE A 51 1.05 -2.48 6.65
CA ILE A 51 1.03 -2.35 5.19
C ILE A 51 -0.35 -2.69 4.62
N VAL A 52 -1.02 -3.73 5.11
CA VAL A 52 -2.28 -4.23 4.57
C VAL A 52 -3.50 -3.46 5.11
N PHE A 53 -3.51 -3.12 6.41
CA PHE A 53 -4.70 -2.55 7.06
C PHE A 53 -4.74 -1.01 7.06
N ILE A 54 -3.59 -0.33 6.89
CA ILE A 54 -3.52 1.15 6.93
C ILE A 54 -3.47 1.76 5.51
N ASN A 55 -3.84 0.99 4.47
CA ASN A 55 -3.96 1.42 3.07
C ASN A 55 -2.73 2.20 2.59
N PHE A 56 -2.88 3.44 2.11
CA PHE A 56 -1.79 4.24 1.55
C PHE A 56 -0.71 4.59 2.60
N PHE A 57 -1.09 4.81 3.86
CA PHE A 57 -0.16 5.22 4.90
C PHE A 57 0.70 4.08 5.45
N GLY A 58 0.20 2.84 5.41
CA GLY A 58 0.92 1.66 5.91
C GLY A 58 2.27 1.42 5.20
N PRO A 59 2.29 1.29 3.86
CA PRO A 59 3.49 1.18 3.05
C PRO A 59 4.46 2.36 3.26
N ILE A 60 3.94 3.60 3.35
CA ILE A 60 4.75 4.80 3.61
C ILE A 60 5.44 4.70 4.97
N ALA A 61 4.69 4.38 6.02
CA ALA A 61 5.22 4.21 7.37
C ALA A 61 6.27 3.09 7.43
N TYR A 62 6.05 1.99 6.71
CA TYR A 62 7.03 0.91 6.59
C TYR A 62 8.34 1.40 5.96
N PHE A 63 8.29 2.14 4.85
CA PHE A 63 9.51 2.63 4.21
C PHE A 63 10.25 3.67 5.04
N LEU A 64 9.53 4.52 5.78
CA LEU A 64 10.13 5.55 6.63
C LEU A 64 10.69 4.99 7.94
N PHE A 65 9.95 4.11 8.62
CA PHE A 65 10.26 3.68 9.98
C PHE A 65 10.54 2.18 10.09
N GLY A 66 9.83 1.35 9.33
CA GLY A 66 9.94 -0.10 9.42
C GLY A 66 11.18 -0.70 8.76
N ARG A 67 11.68 -0.02 7.72
CA ARG A 67 12.90 -0.41 7.02
C ARG A 67 14.12 -0.15 7.90
N ARG A 68 14.76 -1.21 8.38
CA ARG A 68 16.07 -1.10 9.04
C ARG A 68 17.14 -0.90 7.97
N ASN A 69 17.76 0.28 7.98
CA ASN A 69 19.01 0.50 7.26
C ASN A 69 20.11 0.01 8.20
N ASN A 70 20.81 -1.05 7.81
CA ASN A 70 21.94 -1.57 8.57
C ASN A 70 23.10 -0.60 8.37
N GLU A 71 23.22 0.38 9.27
CA GLU A 71 24.50 1.02 9.61
C GLU A 71 25.06 0.33 10.85
#